data_AF-A0A9Q5GWV1-F1
#
_entry.id   AF-A0A9Q5GWV1-F1
#
_cell.length_a   1.000
_cell.length_b   1.000
_cell.length_c   1.000
_cell.angle_alpha   90.00
_cell.angle_beta   90.00
_cell.angle_gamma   90.00
#
_symmetry.space_group_name_H-M   'P 1'
#
loop_
_entity.id
_entity.type
_entity.pdbx_description
1 polymer ?
#
loop_
_entity_poly.entity_id
_entity_poly.type
_entity_poly.pdbx_seq_one_letter_code
_entity_poly.pdbx_strand_id
1 'polypeptide(L)'
;MKKHYSLPRLLLALLLLLVAPATFAQLKIGDNPATINKASILELESLRQGLLLPRIPDTTLAPLTTAPDGMIIYFTGNQSLLVRRAGYWAKLADSLTISGSSWQLKGNAGTTSANYLGTSDGQPLSIRTNGVEAINISATQTVALKQVPASTSLVSVLVIDPANGTVNKRDLSAAAFLDAIRTLNGVARQGFTIRADTANAAYGVATNAADSTITMNVPIVNGTTQKTGLLTYADWAAFSNKQRALTIGAFITTPTNANGLTLDSATGVLHLVAADVNNPGAVSTADQTFAGVKSFRDSAHIGAGLGVTGAVTAGNGLKVTAGGANITGPVTLATAPPNVSTAVTSVLFRNPATGALENRLVDSSAFSAGIRSINGQTGPAISFATGKNGTDIGIDSTSTTNKITINIPDASTTARGVVNDSTQTFAGNKTLRDSMSVGKTANIGAVTRANSTLQVSGSMSLNIRSVNSSGSLTETDNTVLVDASGSAVTITLPPATNISGRVYTIKKTAGSIDNGVTIQPTGGQIEGGSSYIIYNSYTFVTIQTDGTNWWVIRK
;
A
#
# COMPACT_ATOMS: atom_id res chain seq x y z
N MET A 1 -74.64 -70.16 45.67
CA MET A 1 -74.01 -71.42 46.12
C MET A 1 -72.64 -71.57 45.43
N LYS A 2 -71.63 -72.02 46.20
CA LYS A 2 -70.32 -72.65 45.83
C LYS A 2 -70.14 -73.04 44.33
N LYS A 3 -68.98 -73.00 43.65
CA LYS A 3 -67.55 -72.86 44.00
C LYS A 3 -66.70 -72.93 42.68
N HIS A 4 -65.54 -72.26 42.68
CA HIS A 4 -64.25 -72.61 42.03
C HIS A 4 -64.08 -72.73 40.50
N TYR A 5 -63.22 -71.87 39.94
CA TYR A 5 -61.89 -72.27 39.42
C TYR A 5 -60.85 -71.21 39.81
N SER A 6 -59.64 -71.67 40.11
CA SER A 6 -58.51 -70.89 40.61
C SER A 6 -57.90 -70.00 39.53
N LEU A 7 -58.47 -68.79 39.36
CA LEU A 7 -57.83 -67.65 38.67
C LEU A 7 -56.53 -67.09 39.30
N PRO A 8 -56.06 -67.47 40.52
CA PRO A 8 -54.74 -67.06 41.01
C PRO A 8 -53.57 -67.44 40.10
N ARG A 9 -53.74 -68.39 39.17
CA ARG A 9 -52.66 -68.83 38.25
C ARG A 9 -52.65 -68.11 36.90
N LEU A 10 -53.80 -67.63 36.41
CA LEU A 10 -53.89 -66.92 35.12
C LEU A 10 -53.69 -65.41 35.27
N LEU A 11 -54.15 -64.81 36.36
CA LEU A 11 -53.88 -63.39 36.63
C LEU A 11 -52.45 -63.16 37.11
N LEU A 12 -51.82 -64.14 37.79
CA LEU A 12 -50.39 -64.08 38.16
C LEU A 12 -49.50 -64.06 36.90
N ALA A 13 -49.89 -64.73 35.81
CA ALA A 13 -49.19 -64.63 34.53
C ALA A 13 -49.39 -63.26 33.84
N LEU A 14 -50.56 -62.63 34.01
CA LEU A 14 -50.80 -61.24 33.56
C LEU A 14 -50.06 -60.21 34.45
N LEU A 15 -49.89 -60.54 35.73
CA LEU A 15 -49.11 -59.80 36.73
C LEU A 15 -47.59 -59.91 36.47
N LEU A 16 -47.15 -60.93 35.72
CA LEU A 16 -45.74 -61.14 35.34
C LEU A 16 -45.38 -60.61 33.93
N LEU A 17 -46.33 -60.11 33.13
CA LEU A 17 -46.08 -59.74 31.71
C LEU A 17 -46.17 -58.25 31.36
N LEU A 18 -46.45 -57.34 32.30
CA LEU A 18 -46.29 -55.89 32.07
C LEU A 18 -45.63 -55.14 33.23
N VAL A 19 -44.89 -55.87 34.06
CA VAL A 19 -43.71 -55.33 34.72
C VAL A 19 -42.66 -55.08 33.63
N ALA A 20 -42.88 -54.07 32.79
CA ALA A 20 -41.75 -53.41 32.17
C ALA A 20 -40.97 -52.79 33.35
N PRO A 21 -39.70 -53.13 33.58
CA PRO A 21 -38.89 -52.16 34.31
C PRO A 21 -39.07 -50.87 33.51
N ALA A 22 -39.52 -49.80 34.19
CA ALA A 22 -39.32 -48.47 33.68
C ALA A 22 -37.82 -48.40 33.41
N THR A 23 -37.42 -48.60 32.16
CA THR A 23 -36.05 -48.36 31.76
C THR A 23 -35.91 -46.88 31.96
N PHE A 24 -35.27 -46.48 33.06
CA PHE A 24 -34.74 -45.14 33.18
C PHE A 24 -33.80 -45.01 32.00
N ALA A 25 -34.32 -44.43 30.91
CA ALA A 25 -33.56 -44.21 29.70
C ALA A 25 -32.56 -43.12 30.07
N GLN A 26 -31.42 -43.56 30.53
CA GLN A 26 -30.25 -42.72 30.56
C GLN A 26 -29.94 -42.38 29.10
N LEU A 27 -30.00 -41.10 28.78
CA LEU A 27 -29.86 -40.65 27.41
C LEU A 27 -28.36 -40.49 27.14
N LYS A 28 -27.81 -41.38 26.31
CA LYS A 28 -26.49 -41.18 25.73
C LYS A 28 -26.66 -40.72 24.28
N ILE A 29 -26.00 -39.62 23.91
CA ILE A 29 -25.98 -39.09 22.55
C ILE A 29 -24.53 -39.00 22.09
N GLY A 30 -24.23 -39.68 20.97
CA GLY A 30 -22.92 -39.64 20.32
C GLY A 30 -22.30 -41.03 20.14
N ASP A 31 -20.97 -41.09 20.20
CA ASP A 31 -20.17 -42.30 19.99
C ASP A 31 -20.44 -43.33 21.12
N ASN A 32 -20.33 -44.64 20.83
CA ASN A 32 -20.53 -45.76 21.77
C ASN A 32 -21.84 -45.74 22.60
N PRO A 33 -23.04 -45.60 21.99
CA PRO A 33 -24.30 -45.44 22.71
C PRO A 33 -24.71 -46.67 23.55
N ALA A 34 -24.12 -47.84 23.31
CA ALA A 34 -24.42 -49.08 24.05
C ALA A 34 -23.69 -49.17 25.42
N THR A 35 -22.64 -48.38 25.63
CA THR A 35 -21.88 -48.34 26.88
C THR A 35 -22.17 -47.02 27.58
N ILE A 36 -23.02 -47.10 28.60
CA ILE A 36 -23.54 -45.93 29.31
C ILE A 36 -22.99 -45.93 30.75
N ASN A 37 -22.50 -44.78 31.21
CA ASN A 37 -22.00 -44.64 32.58
C ASN A 37 -23.15 -44.51 33.58
N LYS A 38 -23.43 -45.55 34.36
CA LYS A 38 -24.55 -45.60 35.33
C LYS A 38 -24.64 -44.42 36.32
N ALA A 39 -23.60 -43.61 36.48
CA ALA A 39 -23.59 -42.44 37.36
C ALA A 39 -24.19 -41.16 36.74
N SER A 40 -24.50 -41.11 35.44
CA SER A 40 -25.10 -39.94 34.79
C SER A 40 -26.57 -40.19 34.37
N ILE A 41 -27.32 -39.13 34.07
CA ILE A 41 -28.68 -39.23 33.48
C ILE A 41 -28.65 -38.82 31.99
N LEU A 42 -27.73 -37.91 31.63
CA LEU A 42 -27.42 -37.50 30.27
C LEU A 42 -25.90 -37.61 30.06
N GLU A 43 -25.50 -38.33 29.02
CA GLU A 43 -24.10 -38.48 28.61
C GLU A 43 -23.94 -38.06 27.15
N LEU A 44 -22.94 -37.21 26.88
CA LEU A 44 -22.62 -36.74 25.54
C LEU A 44 -21.20 -37.19 25.23
N GLU A 45 -21.04 -38.11 24.27
CA GLU A 45 -19.72 -38.62 23.86
C GLU A 45 -19.48 -38.25 22.40
N SER A 46 -18.59 -37.31 22.12
CA SER A 46 -18.21 -36.99 20.75
C SER A 46 -16.79 -36.43 20.73
N LEU A 47 -16.00 -36.84 19.73
CA LEU A 47 -14.66 -36.27 19.51
C LEU A 47 -14.69 -34.87 18.89
N ARG A 48 -15.82 -34.42 18.34
CA ARG A 48 -15.89 -33.18 17.52
C ARG A 48 -17.09 -32.28 17.82
N GLN A 49 -18.02 -32.72 18.65
CA GLN A 49 -19.23 -31.96 19.03
C GLN A 49 -19.31 -31.83 20.55
N GLY A 50 -20.00 -30.79 21.04
CA GLY A 50 -20.18 -30.55 22.46
C GLY A 50 -21.58 -30.06 22.78
N LEU A 51 -21.88 -29.89 24.06
CA LEU A 51 -23.15 -29.30 24.49
C LEU A 51 -23.10 -27.78 24.30
N LEU A 52 -23.88 -27.27 23.35
CA LEU A 52 -24.11 -25.84 23.25
C LEU A 52 -25.23 -25.45 24.23
N LEU A 53 -24.86 -24.77 25.30
CA LEU A 53 -25.82 -24.27 26.28
C LEU A 53 -26.58 -23.03 25.75
N PRO A 54 -27.80 -22.76 26.25
CA PRO A 54 -28.52 -21.53 25.92
C PRO A 54 -27.66 -20.30 26.19
N ARG A 55 -27.54 -19.43 25.18
CA ARG A 55 -26.75 -18.21 25.23
C ARG A 55 -27.63 -17.06 25.70
N ILE A 56 -27.53 -16.73 26.98
CA ILE A 56 -28.41 -15.79 27.65
C ILE A 56 -27.70 -14.45 27.82
N PRO A 57 -28.27 -13.32 27.33
CA PRO A 57 -27.68 -12.00 27.51
C PRO A 57 -28.07 -11.32 28.81
N ASP A 58 -29.21 -11.71 29.40
CA ASP A 58 -29.75 -11.14 30.63
C ASP A 58 -30.41 -12.23 31.48
N THR A 59 -29.91 -12.42 32.71
CA THR A 59 -30.40 -13.44 33.64
C THR A 59 -31.40 -12.89 34.66
N THR A 60 -31.71 -11.59 34.58
CA THR A 60 -32.63 -10.89 35.48
C THR A 60 -34.08 -10.91 35.01
N LEU A 61 -34.36 -11.58 33.88
CA LEU A 61 -35.71 -11.73 33.32
C LEU A 61 -36.31 -13.11 33.61
N ALA A 62 -37.62 -13.17 33.77
CA ALA A 62 -38.34 -14.44 33.91
C ALA A 62 -38.23 -15.28 32.62
N PRO A 63 -38.10 -16.62 32.71
CA PRO A 63 -38.18 -17.43 33.94
C PRO A 63 -36.85 -17.61 34.69
N LEU A 64 -35.74 -17.00 34.25
CA LEU A 64 -34.40 -17.24 34.81
C LEU A 64 -34.19 -16.62 36.21
N THR A 65 -35.03 -15.67 36.62
CA THR A 65 -35.05 -15.12 37.98
C THR A 65 -35.45 -16.16 39.04
N THR A 66 -36.26 -17.14 38.68
CA THR A 66 -36.69 -18.24 39.54
C THR A 66 -36.14 -19.59 39.09
N ALA A 67 -35.06 -19.59 38.30
CA ALA A 67 -34.41 -20.82 37.89
C ALA A 67 -34.01 -21.66 39.12
N PRO A 68 -34.19 -22.99 39.08
CA PRO A 68 -33.73 -23.89 40.12
C PRO A 68 -32.19 -23.92 40.20
N ASP A 69 -31.68 -24.14 41.41
CA ASP A 69 -30.25 -24.30 41.65
C ASP A 69 -29.67 -25.49 40.87
N GLY A 70 -28.45 -25.33 40.37
CA GLY A 70 -27.77 -26.29 39.50
C GLY A 70 -28.02 -26.07 38.00
N MET A 71 -28.94 -25.19 37.60
CA MET A 71 -29.12 -24.82 36.19
C MET A 71 -27.87 -24.13 35.64
N ILE A 72 -27.41 -24.52 34.43
CA ILE A 72 -26.22 -23.96 33.78
C ILE A 72 -26.59 -23.28 32.47
N ILE A 73 -26.06 -22.08 32.25
CA ILE A 73 -26.23 -21.29 31.02
C ILE A 73 -24.88 -20.73 30.56
N TYR A 74 -24.81 -20.32 29.29
CA TYR A 74 -23.73 -19.47 28.80
C TYR A 74 -24.20 -18.01 28.80
N PHE A 75 -23.67 -17.19 29.71
CA PHE A 75 -24.01 -15.77 29.80
C PHE A 75 -23.15 -14.95 28.85
N THR A 76 -23.79 -14.28 27.88
CA THR A 76 -23.06 -13.58 26.83
C THR A 76 -22.50 -12.23 27.28
N GLY A 77 -23.06 -11.61 28.33
CA GLY A 77 -22.62 -10.29 28.82
C GLY A 77 -21.16 -10.24 29.29
N ASN A 78 -20.64 -11.33 29.84
CA ASN A 78 -19.23 -11.46 30.22
C ASN A 78 -18.58 -12.75 29.68
N GLN A 79 -19.21 -13.35 28.65
CA GLN A 79 -18.73 -14.53 27.94
C GLN A 79 -18.37 -15.71 28.86
N SER A 80 -19.22 -16.03 29.84
CA SER A 80 -18.91 -17.07 30.84
C SER A 80 -20.05 -18.02 31.14
N LEU A 81 -19.71 -19.19 31.68
CA LEU A 81 -20.70 -20.13 32.19
C LEU A 81 -21.18 -19.68 33.57
N LEU A 82 -22.49 -19.62 33.76
CA LEU A 82 -23.10 -19.37 35.07
C LEU A 82 -23.87 -20.59 35.53
N VAL A 83 -23.79 -20.90 36.83
CA VAL A 83 -24.64 -21.86 37.52
C VAL A 83 -25.55 -21.11 38.48
N ARG A 84 -26.83 -21.48 38.51
CA ARG A 84 -27.75 -20.98 39.51
C ARG A 84 -27.43 -21.61 40.86
N ARG A 85 -27.27 -20.81 41.91
CA ARG A 85 -27.04 -21.29 43.27
C ARG A 85 -27.58 -20.31 44.30
N ALA A 86 -28.29 -20.81 45.31
CA ALA A 86 -28.78 -20.07 46.46
C ALA A 86 -29.48 -18.75 46.09
N GLY A 87 -30.26 -18.73 45.00
CA GLY A 87 -31.03 -17.56 44.58
C GLY A 87 -30.28 -16.51 43.75
N TYR A 88 -29.05 -16.78 43.31
CA TYR A 88 -28.31 -15.91 42.37
C TYR A 88 -27.58 -16.71 41.29
N TRP A 89 -27.26 -16.05 40.18
CA TRP A 89 -26.45 -16.63 39.11
C TRP A 89 -24.97 -16.43 39.43
N ALA A 90 -24.30 -17.50 39.80
CA ALA A 90 -22.88 -17.50 40.13
C ALA A 90 -22.07 -17.89 38.90
N LYS A 91 -20.98 -17.16 38.64
CA LYS A 91 -20.02 -17.56 37.62
C LYS A 91 -19.35 -18.86 38.02
N LEU A 92 -19.42 -19.88 37.18
CA LEU A 92 -18.54 -21.03 37.32
C LEU A 92 -17.14 -20.52 37.02
N ALA A 93 -16.26 -20.71 37.99
CA ALA A 93 -14.94 -20.14 37.91
C ALA A 93 -14.14 -20.85 36.81
N ASP A 94 -13.62 -20.07 35.86
CA ASP A 94 -12.69 -20.55 34.85
C ASP A 94 -11.28 -20.53 35.44
N SER A 95 -10.54 -21.62 35.27
CA SER A 95 -9.19 -21.78 35.82
C SER A 95 -8.25 -20.66 35.35
N LEU A 96 -8.51 -20.07 34.18
CA LEU A 96 -7.78 -18.92 33.64
C LEU A 96 -8.05 -17.61 34.39
N THR A 97 -9.19 -17.46 35.06
CA THR A 97 -9.52 -16.26 35.86
C THR A 97 -9.16 -16.38 37.34
N ILE A 98 -9.15 -17.60 37.91
CA ILE A 98 -8.70 -17.84 39.29
C ILE A 98 -7.17 -17.82 39.40
N SER A 99 -6.46 -18.34 38.40
CA SER A 99 -4.99 -18.50 38.47
C SER A 99 -4.23 -17.17 38.51
N GLY A 100 -4.80 -16.07 38.01
CA GLY A 100 -4.17 -14.75 38.02
C GLY A 100 -4.41 -13.89 39.26
N SER A 101 -5.42 -14.21 40.09
CA SER A 101 -5.91 -13.29 41.14
C SER A 101 -5.83 -13.85 42.57
N SER A 102 -5.13 -14.97 42.79
CA SER A 102 -4.99 -15.59 44.12
C SER A 102 -3.59 -16.21 44.30
N TRP A 103 -3.12 -16.23 45.55
CA TRP A 103 -1.90 -16.97 45.93
C TRP A 103 -2.21 -18.45 46.10
N GLN A 104 -1.52 -19.31 45.36
CA GLN A 104 -1.75 -20.75 45.34
C GLN A 104 -0.96 -21.45 46.45
N LEU A 105 -1.49 -22.56 46.97
CA LEU A 105 -0.84 -23.35 48.03
C LEU A 105 0.53 -23.91 47.61
N LYS A 106 0.77 -24.09 46.31
CA LYS A 106 2.05 -24.54 45.75
C LYS A 106 2.91 -23.38 45.21
N GLY A 107 2.45 -22.14 45.38
CA GLY A 107 3.12 -20.93 44.89
C GLY A 107 2.70 -20.53 43.47
N ASN A 108 3.06 -19.28 43.11
CA ASN A 108 2.78 -18.68 41.81
C ASN A 108 4.12 -18.46 41.07
N ALA A 109 4.19 -18.80 39.78
CA ALA A 109 5.36 -18.55 38.95
C ALA A 109 5.21 -17.23 38.15
N GLY A 110 6.31 -16.56 37.80
CA GLY A 110 6.30 -15.38 36.92
C GLY A 110 5.87 -14.06 37.57
N THR A 111 5.94 -13.94 38.90
CA THR A 111 5.57 -12.72 39.63
C THR A 111 6.50 -11.55 39.30
N THR A 112 5.94 -10.33 39.26
CA THR A 112 6.67 -9.07 39.12
C THR A 112 6.58 -8.26 40.43
N SER A 113 7.19 -7.08 40.50
CA SER A 113 7.11 -6.18 41.67
C SER A 113 5.69 -5.71 42.00
N ALA A 114 4.74 -5.83 41.06
CA ALA A 114 3.33 -5.51 41.29
C ALA A 114 2.56 -6.63 42.01
N ASN A 115 3.12 -7.83 42.14
CA ASN A 115 2.46 -8.98 42.77
C ASN A 115 3.04 -9.22 44.17
N TYR A 116 2.17 -9.30 45.18
CA TYR A 116 2.60 -9.57 46.55
C TYR A 116 1.59 -10.40 47.31
N LEU A 117 2.09 -11.16 48.29
CA LEU A 117 1.28 -11.73 49.35
C LEU A 117 1.28 -10.75 50.52
N GLY A 118 0.15 -10.10 50.75
CA GLY A 118 0.04 -9.12 51.81
C GLY A 118 -1.27 -8.36 51.78
N THR A 119 -1.33 -7.34 52.63
CA THR A 119 -2.39 -6.34 52.69
C THR A 119 -1.99 -5.15 51.82
N SER A 120 -2.97 -4.56 51.14
CA SER A 120 -2.77 -3.35 50.30
C SER A 120 -2.99 -2.06 51.08
N ASP A 121 -3.41 -2.16 52.33
CA ASP A 121 -3.72 -1.07 53.24
C ASP A 121 -2.81 -1.09 54.47
N GLY A 122 -3.01 -0.14 55.38
CA GLY A 122 -2.19 0.00 56.61
C GLY A 122 -2.45 -1.07 57.66
N GLN A 123 -2.99 -2.24 57.31
CA GLN A 123 -3.18 -3.36 58.22
C GLN A 123 -1.99 -4.32 58.15
N PRO A 124 -1.62 -4.98 59.27
CA PRO A 124 -0.52 -5.92 59.27
C PRO A 124 -0.87 -7.25 58.58
N LEU A 125 0.10 -7.88 57.94
CA LEU A 125 -0.01 -9.26 57.50
C LEU A 125 0.32 -10.21 58.65
N SER A 126 -0.66 -11.02 59.05
CA SER A 126 -0.55 -12.00 60.13
C SER A 126 -0.46 -13.42 59.56
N ILE A 127 0.66 -14.10 59.79
CA ILE A 127 0.84 -15.52 59.42
C ILE A 127 0.71 -16.37 60.68
N ARG A 128 -0.22 -17.34 60.63
CA ARG A 128 -0.70 -18.07 61.83
C ARG A 128 -0.70 -19.58 61.67
N THR A 129 -0.54 -20.28 62.80
CA THR A 129 -0.79 -21.72 62.94
C THR A 129 -1.74 -21.94 64.11
N ASN A 130 -2.77 -22.78 63.95
CA ASN A 130 -3.81 -23.01 64.97
C ASN A 130 -4.42 -21.69 65.55
N GLY A 131 -4.56 -20.67 64.71
CA GLY A 131 -5.09 -19.35 65.10
C GLY A 131 -4.11 -18.40 65.83
N VAL A 132 -2.89 -18.84 66.16
CA VAL A 132 -1.86 -18.04 66.85
C VAL A 132 -0.88 -17.42 65.86
N GLU A 133 -0.57 -16.14 66.02
CA GLU A 133 0.37 -15.40 65.17
C GLU A 133 1.83 -15.75 65.46
N ALA A 134 2.54 -16.21 64.43
CA ALA A 134 3.96 -16.56 64.51
C ALA A 134 4.85 -15.49 63.86
N ILE A 135 4.41 -14.95 62.73
CA ILE A 135 5.10 -13.87 62.00
C ILE A 135 4.09 -12.75 61.75
N ASN A 136 4.49 -11.54 62.12
CA ASN A 136 3.76 -10.32 61.82
C ASN A 136 4.62 -9.42 60.95
N ILE A 137 4.09 -8.99 59.81
CA ILE A 137 4.61 -7.83 59.10
C ILE A 137 3.71 -6.68 59.49
N SER A 138 4.26 -5.74 60.27
CA SER A 138 3.50 -4.64 60.84
C SER A 138 3.05 -3.66 59.77
N ALA A 139 2.11 -2.80 60.11
CA ALA A 139 1.68 -1.68 59.26
C ALA A 139 2.84 -0.74 58.88
N THR A 140 3.90 -0.69 59.70
CA THR A 140 5.12 0.09 59.43
C THR A 140 6.20 -0.73 58.75
N GLN A 141 5.85 -1.86 58.15
CA GLN A 141 6.73 -2.74 57.35
C GLN A 141 7.89 -3.36 58.15
N THR A 142 7.76 -3.45 59.47
CA THR A 142 8.72 -4.16 60.32
C THR A 142 8.28 -5.60 60.54
N VAL A 143 9.21 -6.53 60.48
CA VAL A 143 8.93 -7.96 60.70
C VAL A 143 9.16 -8.32 62.16
N ALA A 144 8.16 -8.88 62.81
CA ALA A 144 8.25 -9.42 64.15
C ALA A 144 8.09 -10.94 64.13
N LEU A 145 9.10 -11.65 64.63
CA LEU A 145 9.06 -13.08 64.92
C LEU A 145 8.60 -13.26 66.38
N LYS A 146 7.36 -13.69 66.59
CA LYS A 146 6.69 -13.61 67.89
C LYS A 146 7.01 -14.78 68.83
N GLN A 147 7.53 -15.89 68.31
CA GLN A 147 7.88 -17.08 69.08
C GLN A 147 9.25 -17.62 68.65
N VAL A 148 10.33 -16.93 69.04
CA VAL A 148 11.71 -17.41 68.86
C VAL A 148 12.24 -17.95 70.20
N PRO A 149 12.51 -19.26 70.33
CA PRO A 149 13.06 -19.84 71.56
C PRO A 149 14.47 -19.30 71.87
N ALA A 150 14.78 -19.05 73.14
CA ALA A 150 16.12 -18.64 73.57
C ALA A 150 17.10 -19.83 73.61
N SER A 151 18.34 -19.63 73.13
CA SER A 151 19.44 -20.61 73.21
C SER A 151 20.38 -20.28 74.36
N THR A 152 20.75 -21.26 75.18
CA THR A 152 21.61 -21.08 76.36
C THR A 152 23.06 -21.53 76.17
N SER A 153 23.46 -22.05 74.99
CA SER A 153 24.82 -22.58 74.77
C SER A 153 25.59 -22.03 73.56
N LEU A 154 24.98 -21.24 72.67
CA LEU A 154 25.65 -20.66 71.50
C LEU A 154 25.17 -19.22 71.28
N VAL A 155 26.11 -18.28 71.12
CA VAL A 155 25.80 -16.94 70.59
C VAL A 155 25.83 -17.02 69.07
N SER A 156 24.73 -17.51 68.51
CA SER A 156 24.48 -17.39 67.07
C SER A 156 23.90 -15.99 66.79
N VAL A 157 24.60 -15.19 66.00
CA VAL A 157 24.09 -13.88 65.56
C VAL A 157 23.51 -13.99 64.15
N LEU A 158 22.40 -13.28 63.92
CA LEU A 158 21.90 -13.01 62.58
C LEU A 158 22.59 -11.74 62.07
N VAL A 159 23.32 -11.86 60.97
CA VAL A 159 23.95 -10.75 60.27
C VAL A 159 23.08 -10.43 59.07
N ILE A 160 22.52 -9.22 59.05
CA ILE A 160 21.78 -8.70 57.91
C ILE A 160 22.80 -8.13 56.95
N ASP A 161 22.87 -8.68 55.75
CA ASP A 161 23.55 -8.10 54.61
C ASP A 161 22.82 -6.79 54.27
N PRO A 162 23.43 -5.63 54.57
CA PRO A 162 22.74 -4.35 54.48
C PRO A 162 22.44 -3.94 53.03
N ALA A 163 23.05 -4.59 52.04
CA ALA A 163 22.94 -4.19 50.63
C ALA A 163 21.71 -4.80 49.95
N ASN A 164 21.30 -5.99 50.40
CA ASN A 164 20.16 -6.69 49.83
C ASN A 164 19.12 -7.09 50.89
N GLY A 165 19.41 -6.85 52.17
CA GLY A 165 18.57 -7.24 53.30
C GLY A 165 18.63 -8.74 53.64
N THR A 166 19.55 -9.49 53.04
CA THR A 166 19.65 -10.95 53.21
C THR A 166 20.20 -11.28 54.59
N VAL A 167 19.52 -12.17 55.31
CA VAL A 167 19.86 -12.49 56.69
C VAL A 167 20.65 -13.80 56.76
N ASN A 168 21.88 -13.74 57.31
CA ASN A 168 22.80 -14.88 57.46
C ASN A 168 23.04 -15.23 58.94
N LYS A 169 23.19 -16.51 59.30
CA LYS A 169 23.49 -16.93 60.68
C LYS A 169 24.98 -17.22 60.86
N ARG A 170 25.60 -16.76 61.96
CA ARG A 170 27.01 -17.04 62.32
C ARG A 170 27.20 -17.28 63.81
N ASP A 171 27.97 -18.31 64.17
CA ASP A 171 28.28 -18.65 65.56
C ASP A 171 29.61 -17.98 66.01
N LEU A 172 29.62 -17.35 67.19
CA LEU A 172 30.81 -16.71 67.78
C LEU A 172 31.13 -17.28 69.17
N SER A 173 32.41 -17.39 69.51
CA SER A 173 32.86 -17.75 70.87
C SER A 173 32.89 -16.51 71.79
N ALA A 174 32.67 -16.71 73.10
CA ALA A 174 32.63 -15.61 74.07
C ALA A 174 33.93 -14.78 74.13
N ALA A 175 35.08 -15.41 73.89
CA ALA A 175 36.38 -14.74 73.82
C ALA A 175 36.53 -13.88 72.55
N ALA A 176 36.05 -14.37 71.41
CA ALA A 176 36.12 -13.63 70.14
C ALA A 176 35.24 -12.37 70.13
N PHE A 177 34.22 -12.29 70.98
CA PHE A 177 33.39 -11.08 71.12
C PHE A 177 34.03 -9.99 72.00
N LEU A 178 34.93 -10.38 72.93
CA LEU A 178 35.61 -9.45 73.84
C LEU A 178 36.97 -8.96 73.31
N ASP A 179 37.73 -9.84 72.63
CA ASP A 179 39.08 -9.52 72.13
C ASP A 179 39.06 -8.70 70.83
N ALA A 180 38.02 -8.84 70.00
CA ALA A 180 38.04 -8.32 68.64
C ALA A 180 38.01 -6.78 68.50
N ILE A 181 37.93 -6.00 69.58
CA ILE A 181 37.80 -4.53 69.50
C ILE A 181 38.87 -3.73 70.27
N ARG A 182 39.78 -4.31 71.08
CA ARG A 182 40.47 -3.49 72.11
C ARG A 182 41.98 -3.62 72.26
N THR A 183 42.73 -3.92 71.21
CA THR A 183 44.18 -3.69 71.23
C THR A 183 44.63 -2.86 70.04
N LEU A 184 45.04 -1.61 70.31
CA LEU A 184 45.85 -0.81 69.41
C LEU A 184 47.17 -0.50 70.12
N ASN A 185 48.28 -1.06 69.63
CA ASN A 185 49.64 -0.83 70.12
C ASN A 185 49.86 -1.03 71.65
N GLY A 186 49.31 -2.10 72.22
CA GLY A 186 49.65 -2.57 73.57
C GLY A 186 48.93 -1.89 74.73
N VAL A 187 47.87 -1.11 74.46
CA VAL A 187 47.10 -0.40 75.49
C VAL A 187 45.77 -1.12 75.74
N ALA A 188 45.51 -1.58 76.98
CA ALA A 188 44.46 -2.57 77.27
C ALA A 188 43.62 -2.30 78.54
N ARG A 189 43.34 -1.03 78.90
CA ARG A 189 42.45 -0.70 80.04
C ARG A 189 41.23 0.13 79.61
N GLN A 190 40.20 0.15 80.47
CA GLN A 190 38.94 0.84 80.22
C GLN A 190 39.17 2.35 80.03
N GLY A 191 38.82 2.86 78.84
CA GLY A 191 39.07 4.25 78.44
C GLY A 191 40.50 4.45 77.94
N PHE A 192 40.71 4.38 76.62
CA PHE A 192 41.96 4.80 76.01
C PHE A 192 41.77 6.19 75.40
N THR A 193 42.74 7.08 75.60
CA THR A 193 42.67 8.45 75.09
C THR A 193 43.69 8.64 73.98
N ILE A 194 43.25 9.00 72.78
CA ILE A 194 44.14 9.51 71.74
C ILE A 194 44.19 11.03 71.88
N ARG A 195 45.39 11.57 72.04
CA ARG A 195 45.61 13.02 72.12
C ARG A 195 46.75 13.44 71.19
N ALA A 196 46.64 14.66 70.68
CA ALA A 196 47.74 15.30 69.97
C ALA A 196 48.63 16.01 71.00
N ASP A 197 49.94 15.84 70.87
CA ASP A 197 50.93 16.61 71.62
C ASP A 197 51.79 17.39 70.63
N THR A 198 51.72 18.72 70.76
CA THR A 198 52.47 19.67 69.93
C THR A 198 53.72 20.18 70.63
N ALA A 199 53.88 19.87 71.93
CA ALA A 199 55.02 20.27 72.75
C ALA A 199 56.18 19.27 72.66
N ASN A 200 55.92 18.01 72.29
CA ASN A 200 56.96 17.00 72.12
C ASN A 200 57.86 17.30 70.91
N ALA A 201 59.19 17.25 71.09
CA ALA A 201 60.16 17.59 70.06
C ALA A 201 60.38 16.48 68.99
N ALA A 202 59.94 15.25 69.22
CA ALA A 202 60.08 14.15 68.27
C ALA A 202 58.75 13.85 67.57
N TYR A 203 58.75 13.84 66.22
CA TYR A 203 57.59 13.34 65.48
C TYR A 203 57.46 11.83 65.66
N GLY A 204 56.27 11.37 66.00
CA GLY A 204 56.00 9.94 66.15
C GLY A 204 54.77 9.66 66.98
N VAL A 205 54.46 8.37 67.10
CA VAL A 205 53.36 7.90 67.96
C VAL A 205 53.98 7.23 69.17
N ALA A 206 53.65 7.72 70.36
CA ALA A 206 54.08 7.13 71.62
C ALA A 206 52.88 6.56 72.35
N THR A 207 53.03 5.36 72.90
CA THR A 207 52.01 4.74 73.76
C THR A 207 52.47 4.78 75.20
N ASN A 208 51.57 5.12 76.10
CA ASN A 208 51.81 5.02 77.53
C ASN A 208 50.81 4.03 78.13
N ALA A 209 51.33 2.86 78.49
CA ALA A 209 50.53 1.78 79.06
C ALA A 209 49.99 2.12 80.46
N ALA A 210 50.66 3.04 81.19
CA ALA A 210 50.28 3.37 82.56
C ALA A 210 48.97 4.17 82.64
N ASP A 211 48.74 5.08 81.69
CA ASP A 211 47.55 5.96 81.65
C ASP A 211 46.61 5.65 80.47
N SER A 212 46.94 4.64 79.68
CA SER A 212 46.18 4.24 78.50
C SER A 212 46.06 5.33 77.42
N THR A 213 47.09 6.14 77.24
CA THR A 213 47.15 7.14 76.18
C THR A 213 47.98 6.69 74.97
N ILE A 214 47.47 6.98 73.77
CA ILE A 214 48.26 6.99 72.55
C ILE A 214 48.43 8.45 72.16
N THR A 215 49.66 8.95 72.27
CA THR A 215 49.96 10.34 71.95
C THR A 215 50.52 10.41 70.54
N MET A 216 49.86 11.16 69.68
CA MET A 216 50.39 11.54 68.38
C MET A 216 51.22 12.80 68.58
N ASN A 217 52.54 12.64 68.60
CA ASN A 217 53.46 13.76 68.71
C ASN A 217 53.60 14.40 67.31
N VAL A 218 52.92 15.53 67.13
CA VAL A 218 52.93 16.31 65.89
C VAL A 218 53.45 17.70 66.25
N PRO A 219 54.78 17.88 66.38
CA PRO A 219 55.35 19.17 66.73
C PRO A 219 54.93 20.24 65.71
N ILE A 220 54.51 21.40 66.22
CA ILE A 220 54.17 22.58 65.42
C ILE A 220 55.40 23.47 65.35
N VAL A 221 55.89 23.74 64.15
CA VAL A 221 57.07 24.59 63.93
C VAL A 221 56.81 26.00 64.46
N ASN A 222 57.49 26.40 65.54
CA ASN A 222 57.46 27.76 66.08
C ASN A 222 58.82 28.48 66.01
N GLY A 223 59.23 28.84 64.79
CA GLY A 223 60.10 30.00 64.56
C GLY A 223 61.57 29.98 65.00
N THR A 224 62.00 29.31 66.09
CA THR A 224 63.38 29.51 66.59
C THR A 224 64.09 28.31 67.23
N THR A 225 63.39 27.28 67.73
CA THR A 225 64.07 26.15 68.43
C THR A 225 63.55 24.75 68.08
N GLN A 226 62.42 24.61 67.40
CA GLN A 226 61.82 23.30 67.08
C GLN A 226 62.19 22.85 65.66
N LYS A 227 62.97 21.77 65.55
CA LYS A 227 63.51 21.22 64.27
C LYS A 227 62.58 20.22 63.57
N THR A 228 61.35 20.03 64.03
CA THR A 228 60.50 18.93 63.54
C THR A 228 59.05 19.39 63.36
N GLY A 229 58.54 19.02 62.19
CA GLY A 229 57.17 19.02 61.66
C GLY A 229 57.19 18.02 60.48
N LEU A 230 56.10 17.82 59.73
CA LEU A 230 56.12 16.87 58.61
C LEU A 230 56.99 17.31 57.41
N LEU A 231 57.42 18.57 57.40
CA LEU A 231 58.30 19.19 56.40
C LEU A 231 59.45 19.88 57.15
N THR A 232 60.67 19.84 56.61
CA THR A 232 61.73 20.70 57.16
C THR A 232 61.36 22.17 56.95
N TYR A 233 61.92 23.10 57.74
CA TYR A 233 61.68 24.54 57.52
C TYR A 233 62.02 24.95 56.07
N ALA A 234 63.05 24.33 55.48
CA ALA A 234 63.42 24.53 54.08
C ALA A 234 62.35 23.99 53.11
N ASP A 235 61.77 22.82 53.38
CA ASP A 235 60.70 22.23 52.56
C ASP A 235 59.40 23.04 52.67
N TRP A 236 59.05 23.52 53.87
CA TRP A 236 57.90 24.41 54.07
C TRP A 236 58.07 25.74 53.33
N ALA A 237 59.24 26.36 53.43
CA ALA A 237 59.55 27.58 52.68
C ALA A 237 59.51 27.32 51.16
N ALA A 238 60.02 26.19 50.68
CA ALA A 238 59.95 25.79 49.28
C ALA A 238 58.50 25.58 48.81
N PHE A 239 57.62 25.03 49.64
CA PHE A 239 56.21 24.82 49.31
C PHE A 239 55.40 26.12 49.33
N SER A 240 55.58 26.95 50.36
CA SER A 240 54.88 28.24 50.51
C SER A 240 55.28 29.22 49.40
N ASN A 241 56.55 29.24 49.00
CA ASN A 241 57.03 30.10 47.91
C ASN A 241 56.60 29.62 46.52
N LYS A 242 56.17 28.35 46.38
CA LYS A 242 55.64 27.78 45.13
C LYS A 242 54.12 27.92 44.97
N GLN A 243 53.41 28.46 45.96
CA GLN A 243 51.96 28.71 45.93
C GLN A 243 51.61 30.04 45.20
N ARG A 244 52.23 30.34 44.04
CA ARG A 244 51.80 31.47 43.21
C ARG A 244 50.61 31.03 42.34
N ALA A 245 49.50 31.78 42.38
CA ALA A 245 48.39 31.55 41.47
C ALA A 245 48.88 31.71 40.01
N LEU A 246 48.56 30.75 39.14
CA LEU A 246 48.81 30.89 37.70
C LEU A 246 48.03 32.11 37.20
N THR A 247 48.74 33.20 36.96
CA THR A 247 48.13 34.43 36.47
C THR A 247 48.20 34.40 34.96
N ILE A 248 47.05 34.55 34.29
CA ILE A 248 47.00 34.65 32.83
C ILE A 248 47.22 36.11 32.45
N GLY A 249 48.24 36.37 31.65
CA GLY A 249 48.64 37.71 31.22
C GLY A 249 47.84 38.23 30.03
N ALA A 250 48.13 39.46 29.62
CA ALA A 250 47.56 40.03 28.40
C ALA A 250 47.90 39.17 27.17
N PHE A 251 46.98 39.12 26.22
CA PHE A 251 47.15 38.37 24.97
C PHE A 251 48.30 38.95 24.13
N ILE A 252 49.25 38.10 23.72
CA ILE A 252 50.39 38.51 22.89
C ILE A 252 49.96 38.42 21.42
N THR A 253 49.85 39.58 20.77
CA THR A 253 49.36 39.68 19.38
C THR A 253 50.41 39.33 18.32
N THR A 254 51.70 39.38 18.67
CA THR A 254 52.81 39.06 17.76
C THR A 254 53.51 37.80 18.24
N PRO A 255 53.46 36.68 17.50
CA PRO A 255 54.03 35.43 17.98
C PRO A 255 55.54 35.50 18.13
N THR A 256 56.03 35.17 19.32
CA THR A 256 57.46 35.16 19.65
C THR A 256 58.02 33.74 19.75
N ASN A 257 57.18 32.70 19.66
CA ASN A 257 57.58 31.30 19.71
C ASN A 257 56.53 30.37 19.07
N ALA A 258 56.94 29.12 18.82
CA ALA A 258 56.13 28.08 18.19
C ALA A 258 55.22 27.28 19.14
N ASN A 259 55.06 27.72 20.40
CA ASN A 259 54.35 26.93 21.42
C ASN A 259 52.90 27.39 21.64
N GLY A 260 52.50 28.55 21.11
CA GLY A 260 51.17 29.14 21.31
C GLY A 260 50.86 29.65 22.73
N LEU A 261 51.76 29.36 23.67
CA LEU A 261 51.73 29.80 25.06
C LEU A 261 53.16 30.17 25.49
N THR A 262 53.30 31.23 26.28
CA THR A 262 54.60 31.66 26.82
C THR A 262 54.49 31.90 28.31
N LEU A 263 55.33 31.24 29.11
CA LEU A 263 55.48 31.59 30.53
C LEU A 263 56.57 32.66 30.65
N ASP A 264 56.21 33.84 31.12
CA ASP A 264 57.19 34.84 31.54
C ASP A 264 57.87 34.35 32.81
N SER A 265 59.13 33.95 32.70
CA SER A 265 59.92 33.39 33.80
C SER A 265 60.31 34.43 34.86
N ALA A 266 60.23 35.73 34.55
CA ALA A 266 60.52 36.81 35.48
C ALA A 266 59.30 37.15 36.36
N THR A 267 58.10 37.12 35.77
CA THR A 267 56.85 37.49 36.48
C THR A 267 55.99 36.29 36.89
N GLY A 268 56.21 35.11 36.30
CA GLY A 268 55.43 33.90 36.52
C GLY A 268 54.06 33.90 35.84
N VAL A 269 53.86 34.78 34.85
CA VAL A 269 52.57 34.98 34.14
C VAL A 269 52.56 34.15 32.86
N LEU A 270 51.48 33.41 32.61
CA LEU A 270 51.29 32.65 31.37
C LEU A 270 50.51 33.48 30.36
N HIS A 271 51.06 33.66 29.17
CA HIS A 271 50.46 34.42 28.07
C HIS A 271 49.95 33.48 26.98
N LEU A 272 48.75 33.76 26.47
CA LEU A 272 48.28 33.23 25.18
C LEU A 272 48.92 34.03 24.05
N VAL A 273 49.37 33.32 23.02
CA VAL A 273 50.01 33.92 21.85
C VAL A 273 49.08 33.77 20.64
N ALA A 274 48.96 34.80 19.81
CA ALA A 274 48.23 34.73 18.55
C ALA A 274 48.74 33.58 17.68
N ALA A 275 47.86 32.91 16.94
CA ALA A 275 48.29 32.05 15.84
C ALA A 275 48.76 32.90 14.65
N ASP A 276 49.75 32.41 13.91
CA ASP A 276 50.16 32.92 12.60
C ASP A 276 50.43 31.77 11.61
N VAL A 277 51.05 32.09 10.47
CA VAL A 277 51.34 31.13 9.40
C VAL A 277 52.38 30.07 9.81
N ASN A 278 53.24 30.36 10.78
CA ASN A 278 54.34 29.50 11.21
C ASN A 278 54.14 28.91 12.60
N ASN A 279 53.31 29.54 13.43
CA ASN A 279 53.21 29.28 14.85
C ASN A 279 51.75 28.96 15.26
N PRO A 280 51.51 27.86 15.99
CA PRO A 280 50.22 27.61 16.60
C PRO A 280 49.93 28.66 17.68
N GLY A 281 48.65 28.92 17.93
CA GLY A 281 48.23 29.89 18.94
C GLY A 281 46.72 30.04 19.02
N ALA A 282 46.28 31.02 19.79
CA ALA A 282 44.88 31.37 19.95
C ALA A 282 44.40 32.35 18.87
N VAL A 283 43.08 32.39 18.67
CA VAL A 283 42.43 33.34 17.76
C VAL A 283 42.18 34.66 18.49
N SER A 284 42.44 35.78 17.83
CA SER A 284 42.29 37.13 18.39
C SER A 284 41.44 38.02 17.48
N THR A 285 41.24 39.28 17.87
CA THR A 285 40.56 40.30 17.04
C THR A 285 41.49 40.99 16.04
N ALA A 286 42.79 40.74 16.10
CA ALA A 286 43.76 41.22 15.11
C ALA A 286 43.76 40.31 13.86
N ASP A 287 44.28 40.82 12.74
CA ASP A 287 44.42 40.03 11.52
C ASP A 287 45.34 38.83 11.74
N GLN A 288 44.90 37.65 11.29
CA GLN A 288 45.64 36.40 11.43
C GLN A 288 45.61 35.60 10.13
N THR A 289 46.74 34.97 9.82
CA THR A 289 46.86 34.01 8.71
C THR A 289 47.14 32.64 9.30
N PHE A 290 46.41 31.60 8.90
CA PHE A 290 46.61 30.24 9.39
C PHE A 290 47.13 29.33 8.27
N ALA A 291 48.23 28.60 8.49
CA ALA A 291 48.75 27.61 7.52
C ALA A 291 48.14 26.22 7.70
N GLY A 292 48.19 25.39 6.66
CA GLY A 292 47.66 24.02 6.63
C GLY A 292 46.13 23.95 6.52
N VAL A 293 45.60 22.75 6.26
CA VAL A 293 44.13 22.54 6.10
C VAL A 293 43.40 22.89 7.40
N LYS A 294 42.24 23.55 7.27
CA LYS A 294 41.34 23.89 8.38
C LYS A 294 40.00 23.22 8.14
N SER A 295 39.55 22.42 9.11
CA SER A 295 38.28 21.69 9.04
C SER A 295 37.31 22.25 10.08
N PHE A 296 36.14 22.70 9.63
CA PHE A 296 35.01 23.10 10.49
C PHE A 296 33.92 22.03 10.35
N ARG A 297 33.44 21.47 11.47
CA ARG A 297 32.48 20.34 11.45
C ARG A 297 31.05 20.75 11.11
N ASP A 298 30.68 21.95 11.53
CA ASP A 298 29.34 22.51 11.35
C ASP A 298 29.41 23.70 10.36
N SER A 299 28.70 24.80 10.63
CA SER A 299 28.71 25.99 9.79
C SER A 299 29.86 26.94 10.11
N ALA A 300 30.53 27.46 9.08
CA ALA A 300 31.40 28.63 9.18
C ALA A 300 30.64 29.89 8.70
N HIS A 301 30.56 30.93 9.53
CA HIS A 301 29.95 32.21 9.18
C HIS A 301 31.03 33.25 8.84
N ILE A 302 31.02 33.78 7.61
CA ILE A 302 31.97 34.80 7.13
C ILE A 302 31.19 36.06 6.77
N GLY A 303 31.34 37.14 7.55
CA GLY A 303 30.44 38.30 7.49
C GLY A 303 30.69 39.29 6.34
N ALA A 304 31.93 39.45 5.88
CA ALA A 304 32.29 40.41 4.83
C ALA A 304 32.49 39.76 3.45
N GLY A 305 33.25 38.67 3.38
CA GLY A 305 33.49 37.97 2.11
C GLY A 305 34.43 36.78 2.25
N LEU A 306 34.29 35.80 1.35
CA LEU A 306 35.14 34.62 1.25
C LEU A 306 35.93 34.67 -0.06
N GLY A 307 37.25 34.81 0.01
CA GLY A 307 38.14 34.68 -1.15
C GLY A 307 38.65 33.24 -1.30
N VAL A 308 38.46 32.62 -2.46
CA VAL A 308 39.00 31.29 -2.78
C VAL A 308 39.75 31.37 -4.10
N THR A 309 41.03 31.03 -4.10
CA THR A 309 41.87 30.97 -5.30
C THR A 309 41.87 29.60 -5.98
N GLY A 310 41.47 28.54 -5.24
CA GLY A 310 41.33 27.17 -5.75
C GLY A 310 39.88 26.76 -6.07
N ALA A 311 39.65 25.46 -6.23
CA ALA A 311 38.32 24.91 -6.48
C ALA A 311 37.42 24.94 -5.23
N VAL A 312 36.12 25.17 -5.43
CA VAL A 312 35.08 25.07 -4.40
C VAL A 312 34.11 23.95 -4.78
N THR A 313 33.88 23.01 -3.88
CA THR A 313 32.86 21.96 -4.02
C THR A 313 31.74 22.21 -3.00
N ALA A 314 30.52 22.47 -3.47
CA ALA A 314 29.33 22.65 -2.62
C ALA A 314 28.34 21.51 -2.84
N GLY A 315 28.24 20.57 -1.88
CA GLY A 315 27.46 19.35 -2.03
C GLY A 315 25.94 19.56 -2.15
N ASN A 316 25.40 20.61 -1.51
CA ASN A 316 23.96 20.93 -1.51
C ASN A 316 23.66 22.26 -2.23
N GLY A 317 24.52 22.63 -3.20
CA GLY A 317 24.38 23.85 -3.99
C GLY A 317 24.87 25.13 -3.28
N LEU A 318 24.81 26.23 -4.02
CA LEU A 318 25.18 27.58 -3.57
C LEU A 318 23.96 28.50 -3.65
N LYS A 319 23.56 29.10 -2.53
CA LYS A 319 22.48 30.09 -2.48
C LYS A 319 23.07 31.50 -2.50
N VAL A 320 22.79 32.26 -3.57
CA VAL A 320 23.16 33.68 -3.69
C VAL A 320 21.90 34.51 -3.50
N THR A 321 21.79 35.23 -2.38
CA THR A 321 20.58 36.00 -2.04
C THR A 321 20.55 37.40 -2.62
N ALA A 322 21.70 37.96 -3.01
CA ALA A 322 21.85 39.27 -3.63
C ALA A 322 23.20 39.36 -4.38
N GLY A 323 23.35 40.30 -5.31
CA GLY A 323 24.62 40.58 -6.02
C GLY A 323 24.96 39.67 -7.21
N GLY A 324 24.28 38.53 -7.35
CA GLY A 324 24.48 37.60 -8.47
C GLY A 324 25.81 36.85 -8.44
N ALA A 325 26.04 36.00 -9.44
CA ALA A 325 27.30 35.29 -9.63
C ALA A 325 27.94 35.71 -10.96
N ASN A 326 29.17 36.22 -10.92
CA ASN A 326 29.95 36.49 -12.13
C ASN A 326 30.80 35.25 -12.44
N ILE A 327 30.34 34.42 -13.39
CA ILE A 327 31.03 33.20 -13.80
C ILE A 327 31.62 33.42 -15.19
N THR A 328 32.94 33.51 -15.27
CA THR A 328 33.68 33.75 -16.53
C THR A 328 33.99 32.46 -17.29
N GLY A 329 33.92 31.29 -16.62
CA GLY A 329 34.07 29.97 -17.20
C GLY A 329 32.76 29.31 -17.65
N PRO A 330 32.79 28.10 -18.22
CA PRO A 330 31.59 27.37 -18.60
C PRO A 330 30.75 26.96 -17.38
N VAL A 331 29.43 27.03 -17.53
CA VAL A 331 28.45 26.56 -16.53
C VAL A 331 27.77 25.30 -17.05
N THR A 332 27.92 24.19 -16.33
CA THR A 332 27.21 22.94 -16.62
C THR A 332 26.07 22.76 -15.62
N LEU A 333 24.83 22.72 -16.10
CA LEU A 333 23.65 22.42 -15.28
C LEU A 333 23.29 20.94 -15.46
N ALA A 334 23.44 20.13 -14.42
CA ALA A 334 23.11 18.70 -14.48
C ALA A 334 21.60 18.46 -14.61
N THR A 335 20.78 19.36 -14.08
CA THR A 335 19.33 19.36 -14.21
C THR A 335 18.84 20.79 -14.38
N ALA A 336 17.86 21.00 -15.25
CA ALA A 336 17.17 22.27 -15.37
C ALA A 336 16.15 22.39 -14.21
N PRO A 337 16.00 23.57 -13.56
CA PRO A 337 14.98 23.76 -12.55
C PRO A 337 13.57 23.48 -13.11
N PRO A 338 12.67 22.84 -12.34
CA PRO A 338 11.28 22.69 -12.74
C PRO A 338 10.62 24.07 -12.92
N ASN A 339 10.00 24.26 -14.09
CA ASN A 339 9.49 25.53 -14.59
C ASN A 339 8.23 25.98 -13.81
N VAL A 340 8.11 27.29 -13.53
CA VAL A 340 6.91 27.94 -12.97
C VAL A 340 6.23 28.78 -14.05
N SER A 341 5.75 28.18 -15.14
CA SER A 341 4.67 28.77 -15.96
C SER A 341 4.30 27.85 -17.12
N THR A 342 3.00 27.62 -17.31
CA THR A 342 2.42 26.65 -18.25
C THR A 342 1.90 27.27 -19.55
N ALA A 343 2.49 28.36 -20.04
CA ALA A 343 2.16 28.88 -21.37
C ALA A 343 3.37 29.60 -22.00
N VAL A 344 3.67 29.24 -23.26
CA VAL A 344 4.77 29.67 -24.18
C VAL A 344 6.21 29.22 -23.90
N THR A 345 6.92 28.88 -25.00
CA THR A 345 8.27 28.31 -25.05
C THR A 345 9.31 29.29 -24.50
N SER A 346 9.86 28.98 -23.33
CA SER A 346 10.93 29.75 -22.70
C SER A 346 12.29 29.35 -23.29
N VAL A 347 13.08 30.31 -23.78
CA VAL A 347 14.43 30.06 -24.34
C VAL A 347 15.46 30.85 -23.53
N LEU A 348 16.57 30.21 -23.16
CA LEU A 348 17.69 30.90 -22.52
C LEU A 348 18.50 31.67 -23.57
N PHE A 349 18.59 32.99 -23.41
CA PHE A 349 19.51 33.85 -24.14
C PHE A 349 20.72 34.15 -23.29
N ARG A 350 21.90 34.10 -23.89
CA ARG A 350 23.05 34.79 -23.33
C ARG A 350 23.06 36.22 -23.86
N ASN A 351 22.82 37.19 -22.99
CA ASN A 351 22.96 38.60 -23.35
C ASN A 351 24.43 38.85 -23.74
N PRO A 352 24.74 39.21 -25.00
CA PRO A 352 26.11 39.32 -25.46
C PRO A 352 26.85 40.54 -24.90
N ALA A 353 26.13 41.55 -24.39
CA ALA A 353 26.72 42.76 -23.81
C ALA A 353 26.98 42.60 -22.30
N THR A 354 26.09 41.91 -21.58
CA THR A 354 26.21 41.76 -20.11
C THR A 354 26.67 40.37 -19.67
N GLY A 355 26.68 39.39 -20.58
CA GLY A 355 26.99 37.99 -20.30
C GLY A 355 25.90 37.23 -19.54
N ALA A 356 24.85 37.90 -19.08
CA ALA A 356 23.77 37.30 -18.30
C ALA A 356 22.99 36.24 -19.10
N LEU A 357 22.68 35.11 -18.47
CA LEU A 357 21.73 34.15 -19.00
C LEU A 357 20.32 34.63 -18.64
N GLU A 358 19.62 35.16 -19.62
CA GLU A 358 18.26 35.65 -19.50
C GLU A 358 17.32 34.58 -20.05
N ASN A 359 16.40 34.10 -19.22
CA ASN A 359 15.25 33.38 -19.73
C ASN A 359 14.32 34.40 -20.37
N ARG A 360 14.27 34.44 -21.71
CA ARG A 360 13.44 35.40 -22.42
C ARG A 360 12.25 34.72 -23.03
N LEU A 361 11.12 35.40 -22.90
CA LEU A 361 9.95 35.13 -23.70
C LEU A 361 10.27 35.53 -25.14
N VAL A 362 10.23 34.57 -26.04
CA VAL A 362 10.33 34.82 -27.48
C VAL A 362 8.93 34.66 -28.04
N ASP A 363 8.47 35.70 -28.72
CA ASP A 363 7.21 35.64 -29.44
C ASP A 363 7.24 34.49 -30.45
N SER A 364 6.14 33.75 -30.56
CA SER A 364 5.98 32.69 -31.56
C SER A 364 6.32 33.14 -33.00
N SER A 365 6.19 34.43 -33.30
CA SER A 365 6.59 35.06 -34.55
C SER A 365 8.10 35.04 -34.86
N ALA A 366 8.97 34.86 -33.85
CA ALA A 366 10.39 34.62 -34.10
C ALA A 366 10.65 33.21 -34.65
N PHE A 367 9.72 32.27 -34.40
CA PHE A 367 9.73 30.90 -34.94
C PHE A 367 8.75 30.71 -36.10
N SER A 368 7.88 31.68 -36.39
CA SER A 368 6.91 31.63 -37.49
C SER A 368 7.55 31.66 -38.88
N ALA A 369 8.88 31.56 -38.95
CA ALA A 369 9.64 31.38 -40.17
C ALA A 369 10.41 30.05 -40.19
N GLY A 370 9.92 29.03 -39.47
CA GLY A 370 10.52 27.69 -39.43
C GLY A 370 10.58 26.99 -40.79
N ILE A 371 9.59 27.22 -41.66
CA ILE A 371 9.66 26.80 -43.07
C ILE A 371 10.00 28.02 -43.92
N ARG A 372 11.23 28.07 -44.42
CA ARG A 372 11.68 29.15 -45.32
C ARG A 372 11.51 28.81 -46.81
N SER A 373 11.36 27.53 -47.14
CA SER A 373 11.05 27.10 -48.50
C SER A 373 10.36 25.72 -48.58
N ILE A 374 9.48 25.57 -49.58
CA ILE A 374 8.92 24.28 -50.02
C ILE A 374 8.89 24.30 -51.56
N ASN A 375 9.56 23.34 -52.21
CA ASN A 375 9.55 23.14 -53.67
C ASN A 375 9.70 24.43 -54.50
N GLY A 376 10.63 25.32 -54.10
CA GLY A 376 10.96 26.56 -54.81
C GLY A 376 10.20 27.81 -54.35
N GLN A 377 9.15 27.68 -53.54
CA GLN A 377 8.47 28.80 -52.90
C GLN A 377 9.24 29.29 -51.67
N THR A 378 9.32 30.60 -51.45
CA THR A 378 10.07 31.22 -50.35
C THR A 378 9.26 32.30 -49.63
N GLY A 379 8.99 32.09 -48.34
CA GLY A 379 8.29 33.04 -47.48
C GLY A 379 8.06 32.47 -46.08
N PRO A 380 7.65 33.28 -45.10
CA PRO A 380 7.32 32.75 -43.77
C PRO A 380 5.97 32.02 -43.73
N ALA A 381 5.08 32.27 -44.71
CA ALA A 381 3.76 31.65 -44.80
C ALA A 381 3.50 31.12 -46.21
N ILE A 382 3.76 29.83 -46.44
CA ILE A 382 3.40 29.14 -47.68
C ILE A 382 2.01 28.52 -47.49
N SER A 383 1.04 28.94 -48.31
CA SER A 383 -0.35 28.47 -48.26
C SER A 383 -0.59 27.30 -49.21
N PHE A 384 -1.55 26.43 -48.90
CA PHE A 384 -2.02 25.39 -49.82
C PHE A 384 -3.41 25.74 -50.34
N ALA A 385 -3.66 25.48 -51.62
CA ALA A 385 -4.99 25.62 -52.21
C ALA A 385 -5.24 24.56 -53.28
N THR A 386 -6.47 24.49 -53.78
CA THR A 386 -6.87 23.62 -54.88
C THR A 386 -7.10 24.41 -56.17
N GLY A 387 -6.80 23.82 -57.32
CA GLY A 387 -7.08 24.35 -58.66
C GLY A 387 -7.65 23.27 -59.58
N LYS A 388 -7.90 23.59 -60.85
CA LYS A 388 -8.40 22.64 -61.86
C LYS A 388 -7.56 22.60 -63.15
N ASN A 389 -6.36 23.18 -63.12
CA ASN A 389 -5.53 23.27 -64.32
C ASN A 389 -4.93 21.91 -64.69
N GLY A 390 -4.73 21.66 -65.98
CA GLY A 390 -4.10 20.44 -66.48
C GLY A 390 -5.09 19.30 -66.75
N THR A 391 -4.54 18.17 -67.22
CA THR A 391 -5.30 16.98 -67.65
C THR A 391 -5.17 15.80 -66.68
N ASP A 392 -4.46 15.98 -65.57
CA ASP A 392 -4.28 15.01 -64.49
C ASP A 392 -4.08 15.73 -63.15
N ILE A 393 -4.10 15.01 -62.04
CA ILE A 393 -3.83 15.57 -60.72
C ILE A 393 -2.37 16.02 -60.66
N GLY A 394 -2.13 17.29 -60.33
CA GLY A 394 -0.79 17.87 -60.32
C GLY A 394 -0.57 18.90 -59.20
N ILE A 395 0.67 19.02 -58.73
CA ILE A 395 1.06 20.04 -57.74
C ILE A 395 1.79 21.16 -58.48
N ASP A 396 1.25 22.36 -58.39
CA ASP A 396 1.84 23.59 -58.91
C ASP A 396 2.45 24.39 -57.77
N SER A 397 3.78 24.46 -57.77
CA SER A 397 4.57 25.26 -56.84
C SER A 397 5.29 26.42 -57.52
N THR A 398 4.91 26.81 -58.73
CA THR A 398 5.64 27.81 -59.52
C THR A 398 4.77 28.95 -60.04
N SER A 399 3.48 28.74 -60.25
CA SER A 399 2.62 29.77 -60.88
C SER A 399 2.22 30.92 -59.95
N THR A 400 2.27 30.73 -58.63
CA THR A 400 1.90 31.77 -57.64
C THR A 400 2.86 31.79 -56.46
N THR A 401 3.33 32.96 -56.05
CA THR A 401 4.25 33.10 -54.91
C THR A 401 3.58 32.75 -53.57
N ASN A 402 4.34 32.16 -52.64
CA ASN A 402 3.89 31.75 -51.31
C ASN A 402 2.67 30.82 -51.30
N LYS A 403 2.48 30.05 -52.36
CA LYS A 403 1.31 29.19 -52.52
C LYS A 403 1.65 27.93 -53.31
N ILE A 404 1.22 26.79 -52.80
CA ILE A 404 1.25 25.50 -53.47
C ILE A 404 -0.19 25.14 -53.86
N THR A 405 -0.45 24.98 -55.15
CA THR A 405 -1.79 24.66 -55.67
C THR A 405 -1.85 23.20 -56.10
N ILE A 406 -2.76 22.42 -55.52
CA ILE A 406 -3.06 21.06 -55.94
C ILE A 406 -4.16 21.14 -56.98
N ASN A 407 -3.81 20.95 -58.25
CA ASN A 407 -4.75 20.94 -59.35
C ASN A 407 -5.44 19.56 -59.45
N ILE A 408 -6.77 19.57 -59.41
CA ILE A 408 -7.63 18.40 -59.47
C ILE A 408 -8.69 18.71 -60.54
N PRO A 409 -8.43 18.39 -61.83
CA PRO A 409 -9.38 18.67 -62.90
C PRO A 409 -10.64 17.82 -62.77
N ASP A 410 -11.72 18.23 -63.44
CA ASP A 410 -12.95 17.46 -63.56
C ASP A 410 -12.81 16.38 -64.64
N ALA A 411 -13.41 15.21 -64.45
CA ALA A 411 -13.32 14.12 -65.40
C ALA A 411 -13.93 14.50 -66.76
N SER A 412 -13.17 14.29 -67.83
CA SER A 412 -13.60 14.60 -69.18
C SER A 412 -13.09 13.59 -70.20
N THR A 413 -13.31 13.84 -71.49
CA THR A 413 -12.75 13.02 -72.56
C THR A 413 -11.23 13.14 -72.68
N THR A 414 -10.65 14.22 -72.14
CA THR A 414 -9.21 14.52 -72.22
C THR A 414 -8.52 14.62 -70.87
N ALA A 415 -9.27 14.70 -69.76
CA ALA A 415 -8.74 14.84 -68.41
C ALA A 415 -9.09 13.64 -67.52
N ARG A 416 -8.08 13.10 -66.83
CA ARG A 416 -8.21 12.10 -65.76
C ARG A 416 -8.57 12.79 -64.45
N GLY A 417 -9.77 13.35 -64.41
CA GLY A 417 -10.26 14.16 -63.31
C GLY A 417 -11.22 13.44 -62.36
N VAL A 418 -11.78 14.21 -61.42
CA VAL A 418 -12.80 13.75 -60.46
C VAL A 418 -14.20 13.81 -61.06
N VAL A 419 -15.08 12.90 -60.62
CA VAL A 419 -16.50 12.91 -60.99
C VAL A 419 -17.26 13.83 -60.06
N ASN A 420 -18.09 14.72 -60.60
CA ASN A 420 -18.86 15.69 -59.83
C ASN A 420 -20.30 15.84 -60.35
N ASP A 421 -21.04 16.83 -59.84
CA ASP A 421 -22.44 17.10 -60.14
C ASP A 421 -22.67 17.92 -61.43
N SER A 422 -21.61 18.39 -62.07
CA SER A 422 -21.66 19.03 -63.38
C SER A 422 -21.84 18.00 -64.49
N THR A 423 -22.22 18.47 -65.68
CA THR A 423 -22.29 17.59 -66.85
C THR A 423 -20.88 17.18 -67.26
N GLN A 424 -20.63 15.86 -67.31
CA GLN A 424 -19.33 15.28 -67.65
C GLN A 424 -19.47 14.23 -68.75
N THR A 425 -18.43 14.11 -69.57
CA THR A 425 -18.34 13.11 -70.64
C THR A 425 -17.06 12.31 -70.47
N PHE A 426 -17.18 10.98 -70.43
CA PHE A 426 -16.03 10.08 -70.24
C PHE A 426 -15.63 9.42 -71.56
N ALA A 427 -14.33 9.41 -71.88
CA ALA A 427 -13.79 8.68 -73.04
C ALA A 427 -13.39 7.24 -72.70
N GLY A 428 -13.38 6.35 -73.71
CA GLY A 428 -12.99 4.94 -73.59
C GLY A 428 -14.04 4.05 -72.91
N ASN A 429 -13.85 2.74 -72.97
CA ASN A 429 -14.79 1.77 -72.38
C ASN A 429 -14.93 1.98 -70.86
N LYS A 430 -16.17 1.92 -70.36
CA LYS A 430 -16.49 2.03 -68.93
C LYS A 430 -17.19 0.76 -68.50
N THR A 431 -16.70 0.16 -67.42
CA THR A 431 -17.28 -1.04 -66.81
C THR A 431 -17.85 -0.68 -65.43
N LEU A 432 -19.08 -1.10 -65.15
CA LEU A 432 -19.72 -1.02 -63.84
C LEU A 432 -19.97 -2.46 -63.38
N ARG A 433 -19.46 -2.83 -62.21
CA ARG A 433 -19.47 -4.23 -61.73
C ARG A 433 -20.83 -4.68 -61.19
N ASP A 434 -21.51 -3.76 -60.51
CA ASP A 434 -22.74 -4.04 -59.79
C ASP A 434 -23.95 -3.42 -60.53
N SER A 435 -24.69 -2.50 -59.91
CA SER A 435 -25.87 -1.88 -60.52
C SER A 435 -25.64 -0.44 -61.00
N MET A 436 -26.45 -0.01 -61.98
CA MET A 436 -26.54 1.38 -62.44
C MET A 436 -27.99 1.86 -62.30
N SER A 437 -28.20 2.91 -61.50
CA SER A 437 -29.50 3.59 -61.38
C SER A 437 -29.44 4.92 -62.11
N VAL A 438 -30.42 5.19 -62.99
CA VAL A 438 -30.49 6.41 -63.80
C VAL A 438 -31.76 7.18 -63.44
N GLY A 439 -31.62 8.33 -62.78
CA GLY A 439 -32.76 9.07 -62.24
C GLY A 439 -33.66 9.78 -63.26
N LYS A 440 -33.23 9.91 -64.53
CA LYS A 440 -34.02 10.56 -65.60
C LYS A 440 -34.08 9.72 -66.86
N THR A 441 -33.05 9.79 -67.71
CA THR A 441 -33.05 9.15 -69.03
C THR A 441 -31.71 8.47 -69.31
N ALA A 442 -31.74 7.22 -69.74
CA ALA A 442 -30.59 6.51 -70.31
C ALA A 442 -30.69 6.56 -71.84
N ASN A 443 -29.75 7.24 -72.50
CA ASN A 443 -29.71 7.38 -73.95
C ASN A 443 -28.54 6.58 -74.52
N ILE A 444 -28.83 5.52 -75.25
CA ILE A 444 -27.82 4.58 -75.75
C ILE A 444 -27.74 4.67 -77.28
N GLY A 445 -26.57 5.05 -77.80
CA GLY A 445 -26.29 5.10 -79.24
C GLY A 445 -26.82 6.34 -79.98
N ALA A 446 -27.48 7.29 -79.30
CA ALA A 446 -27.98 8.53 -79.90
C ALA A 446 -27.22 9.77 -79.39
N VAL A 447 -27.12 10.79 -80.25
CA VAL A 447 -26.53 12.11 -79.94
C VAL A 447 -27.58 13.20 -79.68
N THR A 448 -28.86 12.86 -79.74
CA THR A 448 -30.00 13.76 -79.50
C THR A 448 -30.57 13.55 -78.10
N ARG A 449 -31.36 14.52 -77.61
CA ARG A 449 -32.00 14.43 -76.29
C ARG A 449 -33.00 13.28 -76.25
N ALA A 450 -32.93 12.43 -75.22
CA ALA A 450 -33.86 11.30 -75.09
C ALA A 450 -35.29 11.79 -74.84
N ASN A 451 -36.27 11.11 -75.44
CA ASN A 451 -37.70 11.33 -75.23
C ASN A 451 -38.38 10.21 -74.43
N SER A 452 -37.61 9.20 -74.01
CA SER A 452 -38.04 8.05 -73.20
C SER A 452 -37.05 7.83 -72.04
N THR A 453 -37.49 7.20 -70.95
CA THR A 453 -36.64 6.91 -69.78
C THR A 453 -35.49 5.96 -70.10
N LEU A 454 -35.74 4.98 -70.98
CA LEU A 454 -34.72 4.19 -71.67
C LEU A 454 -34.91 4.37 -73.17
N GLN A 455 -33.92 4.96 -73.85
CA GLN A 455 -33.91 5.10 -75.30
C GLN A 455 -32.70 4.37 -75.88
N VAL A 456 -32.97 3.39 -76.74
CA VAL A 456 -31.94 2.64 -77.47
C VAL A 456 -32.07 2.98 -78.95
N SER A 457 -31.11 3.74 -79.47
CA SER A 457 -31.02 4.10 -80.89
C SER A 457 -30.20 3.04 -81.64
N GLY A 458 -30.65 1.79 -81.56
CA GLY A 458 -29.94 0.62 -82.08
C GLY A 458 -30.67 -0.69 -81.72
N SER A 459 -29.97 -1.82 -81.80
CA SER A 459 -30.51 -3.13 -81.42
C SER A 459 -30.46 -3.38 -79.91
N MET A 460 -31.43 -4.16 -79.40
CA MET A 460 -31.47 -4.65 -78.03
C MET A 460 -31.37 -6.18 -78.03
N SER A 461 -30.44 -6.74 -77.26
CA SER A 461 -30.35 -8.19 -77.02
C SER A 461 -31.03 -8.53 -75.69
N LEU A 462 -31.86 -9.56 -75.68
CA LEU A 462 -32.58 -10.05 -74.51
C LEU A 462 -32.27 -11.53 -74.28
N ASN A 463 -32.41 -12.01 -73.05
CA ASN A 463 -32.18 -13.42 -72.74
C ASN A 463 -33.18 -14.33 -73.48
N ILE A 464 -32.66 -15.39 -74.10
CA ILE A 464 -33.44 -16.43 -74.75
C ILE A 464 -32.93 -17.80 -74.31
N ARG A 465 -33.83 -18.69 -73.89
CA ARG A 465 -33.51 -20.08 -73.58
C ARG A 465 -34.53 -21.05 -74.16
N SER A 466 -34.12 -22.30 -74.34
CA SER A 466 -34.97 -23.39 -74.82
C SER A 466 -35.17 -24.45 -73.73
N VAL A 467 -36.36 -25.03 -73.67
CA VAL A 467 -36.73 -26.13 -72.76
C VAL A 467 -37.58 -27.16 -73.46
N ASN A 468 -37.53 -28.39 -72.94
CA ASN A 468 -38.31 -29.54 -73.41
C ASN A 468 -39.00 -30.30 -72.26
N SER A 469 -39.06 -29.70 -71.08
CA SER A 469 -39.64 -30.26 -69.86
C SER A 469 -40.17 -29.14 -68.97
N SER A 470 -41.07 -29.50 -68.04
CA SER A 470 -41.70 -28.54 -67.13
C SER A 470 -40.68 -27.89 -66.20
N GLY A 471 -40.84 -26.59 -65.93
CA GLY A 471 -39.92 -25.83 -65.07
C GLY A 471 -40.37 -24.39 -64.87
N SER A 472 -39.69 -23.69 -63.94
CA SER A 472 -40.02 -22.31 -63.60
C SER A 472 -39.27 -21.29 -64.46
N LEU A 473 -39.87 -20.12 -64.66
CA LEU A 473 -39.15 -18.93 -65.15
C LEU A 473 -38.37 -18.28 -64.01
N THR A 474 -37.21 -17.71 -64.33
CA THR A 474 -36.38 -16.95 -63.38
C THR A 474 -36.34 -15.46 -63.75
N GLU A 475 -35.71 -14.65 -62.90
CA GLU A 475 -35.54 -13.21 -63.15
C GLU A 475 -34.67 -12.88 -64.37
N THR A 476 -33.85 -13.83 -64.82
CA THR A 476 -32.97 -13.68 -65.98
C THR A 476 -33.66 -14.00 -67.30
N ASP A 477 -34.79 -14.69 -67.26
CA ASP A 477 -35.52 -15.07 -68.47
C ASP A 477 -36.17 -13.87 -69.14
N ASN A 478 -36.26 -13.90 -70.47
CA ASN A 478 -37.15 -13.02 -71.21
C ASN A 478 -37.97 -13.79 -72.24
N THR A 479 -37.30 -14.58 -73.08
CA THR A 479 -37.96 -15.47 -74.05
C THR A 479 -37.64 -16.92 -73.74
N VAL A 480 -38.68 -17.75 -73.63
CA VAL A 480 -38.55 -19.21 -73.45
C VAL A 480 -39.20 -19.93 -74.62
N LEU A 481 -38.39 -20.71 -75.33
CA LEU A 481 -38.80 -21.60 -76.40
C LEU A 481 -39.10 -22.98 -75.81
N VAL A 482 -40.32 -23.47 -76.00
CA VAL A 482 -40.82 -24.69 -75.36
C VAL A 482 -41.12 -25.74 -76.41
N ASP A 483 -40.34 -26.82 -76.38
CA ASP A 483 -40.57 -28.02 -77.17
C ASP A 483 -41.46 -28.99 -76.39
N ALA A 484 -42.71 -29.19 -76.82
CA ALA A 484 -43.66 -30.14 -76.26
C ALA A 484 -43.84 -31.38 -77.15
N SER A 485 -42.81 -31.75 -77.93
CA SER A 485 -42.82 -32.95 -78.78
C SER A 485 -42.93 -34.24 -77.97
N GLY A 486 -42.25 -34.33 -76.82
CA GLY A 486 -42.25 -35.53 -75.98
C GLY A 486 -43.49 -35.69 -75.09
N SER A 487 -43.96 -34.60 -74.46
CA SER A 487 -45.14 -34.58 -73.58
C SER A 487 -45.64 -33.14 -73.39
N ALA A 488 -46.82 -32.96 -72.78
CA ALA A 488 -47.28 -31.64 -72.35
C ALA A 488 -46.29 -31.03 -71.33
N VAL A 489 -45.99 -29.74 -71.48
CA VAL A 489 -44.98 -29.03 -70.68
C VAL A 489 -45.64 -27.90 -69.89
N THR A 490 -45.35 -27.82 -68.59
CA THR A 490 -45.82 -26.72 -67.75
C THR A 490 -44.67 -25.75 -67.47
N ILE A 491 -44.84 -24.49 -67.88
CA ILE A 491 -43.96 -23.37 -67.56
C ILE A 491 -44.55 -22.60 -66.38
N THR A 492 -43.88 -22.68 -65.23
CA THR A 492 -44.34 -22.03 -64.01
C THR A 492 -43.82 -20.60 -63.94
N LEU A 493 -44.70 -19.61 -63.82
CA LEU A 493 -44.31 -18.21 -63.65
C LEU A 493 -43.90 -17.94 -62.19
N PRO A 494 -42.90 -17.08 -61.94
CA PRO A 494 -42.54 -16.68 -60.58
C PRO A 494 -43.71 -15.93 -59.90
N PRO A 495 -43.67 -15.76 -58.57
CA PRO A 495 -44.60 -14.88 -57.86
C PRO A 495 -44.62 -13.48 -58.50
N ALA A 496 -45.83 -12.94 -58.76
CA ALA A 496 -46.00 -11.61 -59.33
C ALA A 496 -45.54 -10.47 -58.38
N THR A 497 -45.50 -10.76 -57.08
CA THR A 497 -45.12 -9.81 -56.04
C THR A 497 -43.71 -9.24 -56.30
N ASN A 498 -43.58 -7.90 -56.24
CA ASN A 498 -42.33 -7.15 -56.43
C ASN A 498 -41.72 -7.19 -57.85
N ILE A 499 -42.45 -7.68 -58.86
CA ILE A 499 -41.98 -7.68 -60.26
C ILE A 499 -42.99 -7.03 -61.23
N SER A 500 -43.81 -6.09 -60.73
CA SER A 500 -44.76 -5.32 -61.56
C SER A 500 -44.06 -4.77 -62.81
N GLY A 501 -44.67 -5.00 -63.97
CA GLY A 501 -44.13 -4.66 -65.29
C GLY A 501 -43.23 -5.73 -65.93
N ARG A 502 -42.87 -6.83 -65.24
CA ARG A 502 -42.05 -7.93 -65.81
C ARG A 502 -42.77 -8.56 -67.01
N VAL A 503 -42.03 -8.69 -68.11
CA VAL A 503 -42.51 -9.28 -69.38
C VAL A 503 -41.79 -10.60 -69.66
N TYR A 504 -42.55 -11.63 -70.01
CA TYR A 504 -42.04 -12.89 -70.52
C TYR A 504 -42.70 -13.25 -71.85
N THR A 505 -41.95 -13.86 -72.77
CA THR A 505 -42.49 -14.46 -73.99
C THR A 505 -42.29 -15.97 -73.93
N ILE A 506 -43.37 -16.73 -74.01
CA ILE A 506 -43.36 -18.19 -74.02
C ILE A 506 -43.83 -18.62 -75.42
N LYS A 507 -42.98 -19.36 -76.15
CA LYS A 507 -43.28 -19.83 -77.49
C LYS A 507 -43.26 -21.35 -77.53
N LYS A 508 -44.36 -21.98 -77.94
CA LYS A 508 -44.34 -23.40 -78.27
C LYS A 508 -43.63 -23.58 -79.61
N THR A 509 -42.54 -24.33 -79.64
CA THR A 509 -41.73 -24.52 -80.85
C THR A 509 -41.98 -25.84 -81.56
N ALA A 510 -42.50 -26.85 -80.86
CA ALA A 510 -42.85 -28.15 -81.43
C ALA A 510 -43.84 -28.92 -80.52
N GLY A 511 -44.48 -29.97 -81.06
CA GLY A 511 -45.45 -30.83 -80.38
C GLY A 511 -46.80 -30.97 -81.08
N SER A 512 -47.59 -31.98 -80.69
CA SER A 512 -48.98 -32.14 -81.16
C SER A 512 -49.91 -31.14 -80.45
N ILE A 513 -51.15 -31.02 -80.93
CA ILE A 513 -52.16 -30.20 -80.26
C ILE A 513 -52.50 -30.74 -78.86
N ASP A 514 -52.35 -32.04 -78.62
CA ASP A 514 -52.64 -32.68 -77.33
C ASP A 514 -51.57 -32.38 -76.27
N ASN A 515 -50.32 -32.21 -76.68
CA ASN A 515 -49.22 -31.81 -75.81
C ASN A 515 -49.18 -30.29 -75.66
N GLY A 516 -50.11 -29.73 -74.90
CA GLY A 516 -50.16 -28.29 -74.61
C GLY A 516 -48.94 -27.78 -73.84
N VAL A 517 -48.57 -26.52 -74.05
CA VAL A 517 -47.66 -25.79 -73.16
C VAL A 517 -48.51 -24.99 -72.18
N THR A 518 -48.59 -25.47 -70.94
CA THR A 518 -49.37 -24.84 -69.86
C THR A 518 -48.51 -23.81 -69.15
N ILE A 519 -48.94 -22.56 -69.16
CA ILE A 519 -48.33 -21.48 -68.39
C ILE A 519 -49.08 -21.37 -67.08
N GLN A 520 -48.39 -21.61 -65.98
CA GLN A 520 -48.98 -21.74 -64.65
C GLN A 520 -48.40 -20.68 -63.70
N PRO A 521 -49.17 -19.70 -63.22
CA PRO A 521 -48.69 -18.81 -62.17
C PRO A 521 -48.43 -19.57 -60.87
N THR A 522 -47.34 -19.21 -60.16
CA THR A 522 -47.13 -19.62 -58.76
C THR A 522 -48.12 -18.92 -57.81
N GLY A 523 -48.61 -17.74 -58.21
CA GLY A 523 -49.66 -16.98 -57.53
C GLY A 523 -50.31 -15.95 -58.47
N GLY A 524 -51.53 -15.54 -58.17
CA GLY A 524 -52.35 -14.71 -59.06
C GLY A 524 -53.01 -15.51 -60.20
N GLN A 525 -53.62 -14.81 -61.14
CA GLN A 525 -54.32 -15.38 -62.31
C GLN A 525 -53.69 -14.89 -63.63
N ILE A 526 -53.90 -15.62 -64.73
CA ILE A 526 -53.64 -15.15 -66.10
C ILE A 526 -54.98 -14.88 -66.76
N GLU A 527 -55.29 -13.62 -67.10
CA GLU A 527 -56.58 -13.23 -67.71
C GLU A 527 -57.80 -13.74 -66.90
N GLY A 528 -57.71 -13.72 -65.57
CA GLY A 528 -58.74 -14.25 -64.66
C GLY A 528 -58.80 -15.79 -64.54
N GLY A 529 -57.98 -16.52 -65.32
CA GLY A 529 -57.83 -17.97 -65.25
C GLY A 529 -56.70 -18.42 -64.32
N SER A 530 -56.76 -19.67 -63.86
CA SER A 530 -55.69 -20.28 -63.05
C SER A 530 -54.45 -20.65 -63.86
N SER A 531 -54.54 -20.74 -65.19
CA SER A 531 -53.44 -21.03 -66.11
C SER A 531 -53.80 -20.57 -67.53
N TYR A 532 -52.81 -20.56 -68.44
CA TYR A 532 -53.00 -20.29 -69.87
C TYR A 532 -52.30 -21.36 -70.71
N ILE A 533 -52.97 -21.95 -71.70
CA ILE A 533 -52.40 -23.06 -72.48
C ILE A 533 -52.16 -22.64 -73.94
N ILE A 534 -50.95 -22.92 -74.45
CA ILE A 534 -50.61 -22.82 -75.87
C ILE A 534 -50.73 -24.21 -76.51
N TYR A 535 -51.74 -24.40 -77.35
CA TYR A 535 -51.97 -25.67 -78.05
C TYR A 535 -51.22 -25.76 -79.40
N ASN A 536 -51.22 -24.69 -80.19
CA ASN A 536 -50.65 -24.70 -81.53
C ASN A 536 -49.13 -24.55 -81.50
N SER A 537 -48.42 -25.42 -82.22
CA SER A 537 -46.99 -25.27 -82.44
C SER A 537 -46.67 -23.99 -83.22
N TYR A 538 -45.49 -23.44 -82.98
CA TYR A 538 -44.99 -22.18 -83.53
C TYR A 538 -45.75 -20.91 -83.10
N THR A 539 -46.70 -21.03 -82.17
CA THR A 539 -47.37 -19.88 -81.56
C THR A 539 -46.75 -19.49 -80.23
N PHE A 540 -46.98 -18.25 -79.80
CA PHE A 540 -46.42 -17.73 -78.56
C PHE A 540 -47.44 -16.89 -77.83
N VAL A 541 -47.17 -16.62 -76.55
CA VAL A 541 -47.78 -15.49 -75.85
C VAL A 541 -46.68 -14.67 -75.21
N THR A 542 -46.84 -13.36 -75.25
CA THR A 542 -46.13 -12.43 -74.39
C THR A 542 -47.07 -12.02 -73.27
N ILE A 543 -46.63 -12.23 -72.04
CA ILE A 543 -47.37 -11.90 -70.83
C ILE A 543 -46.64 -10.83 -70.03
N GLN A 544 -47.40 -9.99 -69.32
CA GLN A 544 -46.88 -8.96 -68.43
C GLN A 544 -47.66 -8.96 -67.12
N THR A 545 -46.96 -8.84 -65.99
CA THR A 545 -47.62 -8.75 -64.67
C THR A 545 -47.83 -7.30 -64.24
N ASP A 546 -48.95 -7.05 -63.55
CA ASP A 546 -49.20 -5.77 -62.86
C ASP A 546 -48.66 -5.77 -61.40
N GLY A 547 -48.09 -6.89 -60.95
CA GLY A 547 -47.62 -7.12 -59.59
C GLY A 547 -48.53 -8.00 -58.75
N THR A 548 -49.73 -8.33 -59.26
CA THR A 548 -50.71 -9.22 -58.62
C THR A 548 -51.14 -10.35 -59.57
N ASN A 549 -51.51 -10.00 -60.81
CA ASN A 549 -51.95 -10.92 -61.85
C ASN A 549 -51.07 -10.81 -63.10
N TRP A 550 -51.31 -11.69 -64.07
CA TRP A 550 -50.63 -11.75 -65.36
C TRP A 550 -51.62 -11.49 -66.50
N TRP A 551 -51.17 -10.73 -67.51
CA TRP A 551 -51.97 -10.31 -68.65
C TRP A 551 -51.29 -10.72 -69.95
N VAL A 552 -52.04 -11.27 -70.90
CA VAL A 552 -51.56 -11.60 -72.23
C VAL A 552 -51.60 -10.34 -73.08
N ILE A 553 -50.42 -9.75 -73.32
CA ILE A 553 -50.29 -8.47 -74.04
C ILE A 553 -50.01 -8.66 -75.53
N ARG A 554 -49.64 -9.87 -75.97
CA ARG A 554 -49.42 -10.23 -77.39
C ARG A 554 -49.54 -11.74 -77.56
N LYS A 555 -50.13 -12.22 -78.67
CA LYS A 555 -50.23 -13.64 -79.02
C LYS A 555 -50.27 -13.86 -80.52
#